data_AF-A0A0G4KE66-F1
#
_entry.id   AF-A0A0G4KE66-F1
#
_cell.length_a   1.000
_cell.length_b   1.000
_cell.length_c   1.000
_cell.angle_alpha   90.00
_cell.angle_beta   90.00
_cell.angle_gamma   90.00
#
_symmetry.space_group_name_H-M   'P 1'
#
loop_
_entity.id
_entity.type
_entity.pdbx_description
1 polymer ?
#
loop_
_entity_poly.entity_id
_entity_poly.type
_entity_poly.pdbx_seq_one_letter_code
_entity_poly.pdbx_strand_id
1 'polypeptide(L)'
;MPVVSSEKLASLQRHSSDVRNICILAHVDHGKTSLTDALLATNGIISPKLAGKIRYLDSRPDEQLRGITMESSAISLYFSMLRRNAPDAAPEAKEYLINLIDSPGHIDFSSEVSTASRLCDGAVVLVDVVEGVCSQTVTVLRQTWIEKLKPLLVFNKIDRLITELKMTPNEAYVHLSKLLEQVNAVLGSFFQGERMEEDLNWRERMDERVKAAAEKESGIAERINDAGELQFEERDDEDLYFAPERNNVIFGSAVDGWAFTVRQFASLYEKKLGIKRGIMEKVLWGSFYLDPKTKKILGPKHLKGRNLKLMFVQLVLEPIWAVYQATTGGDHGKGDPALLEKITKSLSLTLPPHIMRSRDPRLVQSAVFAAWLPLSTALLVSVIESLPAPPAAQAARLPEMIQESPGGDHVSDDVKDAMVSFKTEKSDPIVAYVSKMVSIPESELPQNKRRAGQLSPEEARELARKKRAEAARAQAAVGGDNAVNDLGTALEEVDLALGGSL
;
A
#
# COMPACT_ATOMS: atom_id res chain seq x y z
N MET A 1 5.57 6.70 -14.95
CA MET A 1 6.02 5.53 -15.73
C MET A 1 5.34 5.56 -17.10
N PRO A 2 5.89 4.95 -18.16
CA PRO A 2 5.19 4.86 -19.44
C PRO A 2 3.92 4.01 -19.31
N VAL A 3 2.89 4.33 -20.09
CA VAL A 3 1.68 3.52 -20.21
C VAL A 3 2.05 2.14 -20.77
N VAL A 4 1.60 1.09 -20.11
CA VAL A 4 1.90 -0.30 -20.49
C VAL A 4 0.89 -0.79 -21.52
N SER A 5 1.37 -1.49 -22.56
CA SER A 5 0.51 -2.11 -23.58
C SER A 5 -0.23 -3.33 -23.01
N SER A 6 -1.39 -3.66 -23.57
CA SER A 6 -2.17 -4.85 -23.23
C SER A 6 -1.36 -6.14 -23.34
N GLU A 7 -0.55 -6.28 -24.40
CA GLU A 7 0.34 -7.42 -24.60
C GLU A 7 1.34 -7.57 -23.46
N LYS A 8 1.91 -6.45 -23.02
CA LYS A 8 2.87 -6.45 -21.91
C LYS A 8 2.17 -6.80 -20.60
N LEU A 9 0.97 -6.27 -20.34
CA LEU A 9 0.17 -6.65 -19.18
C LEU A 9 -0.15 -8.14 -19.18
N ALA A 10 -0.61 -8.69 -20.31
CA ALA A 10 -0.91 -10.11 -20.46
C ALA A 10 0.33 -10.98 -20.24
N SER A 11 1.52 -10.53 -20.68
CA SER A 11 2.78 -11.24 -20.43
C SER A 11 3.15 -11.25 -18.94
N LEU A 12 2.93 -10.14 -18.22
CA LEU A 12 3.21 -10.03 -16.79
C LEU A 12 2.23 -10.85 -15.95
N GLN A 13 0.95 -10.88 -16.34
CA GLN A 13 -0.08 -11.69 -15.67
C GLN A 13 0.22 -13.19 -15.70
N ARG A 14 0.94 -13.68 -16.72
CA ARG A 14 1.39 -15.09 -16.77
C ARG A 14 2.48 -15.41 -15.76
N HIS A 15 3.22 -14.41 -15.29
CA HIS A 15 4.28 -14.57 -14.29
C HIS A 15 3.70 -14.31 -12.89
N SER A 16 2.95 -15.27 -12.36
CA SER A 16 2.22 -15.14 -11.09
C SER A 16 3.12 -14.76 -9.90
N SER A 17 4.40 -15.14 -9.91
CA SER A 17 5.38 -14.75 -8.88
C SER A 17 5.61 -13.24 -8.77
N ASP A 18 5.38 -12.50 -9.87
CA ASP A 18 5.62 -11.06 -9.98
C ASP A 18 4.31 -10.25 -9.94
N VAL A 19 3.20 -10.92 -9.62
CA VAL A 19 1.90 -10.30 -9.37
C VAL A 19 1.71 -10.09 -7.86
N ARG A 20 1.06 -8.99 -7.47
CA ARG A 20 0.54 -8.77 -6.11
C ARG A 20 -0.91 -8.30 -6.20
N ASN A 21 -1.82 -8.99 -5.53
CA ASN A 21 -3.19 -8.53 -5.39
C ASN A 21 -3.36 -7.90 -4.01
N ILE A 22 -3.69 -6.61 -3.96
CA ILE A 22 -3.79 -5.85 -2.72
C ILE A 22 -5.11 -5.08 -2.65
N CYS A 23 -5.64 -4.93 -1.44
CA CYS A 23 -6.68 -3.95 -1.15
C CYS A 23 -6.13 -2.84 -0.25
N ILE A 24 -6.70 -1.63 -0.37
CA ILE A 24 -6.51 -0.59 0.66
C ILE A 24 -7.72 -0.62 1.58
N LEU A 25 -7.47 -0.82 2.86
CA LEU A 25 -8.48 -0.84 3.91
C LEU A 25 -8.24 0.34 4.85
N ALA A 26 -9.26 1.16 5.07
CA ALA A 26 -9.14 2.38 5.85
C ALA A 26 -10.49 2.79 6.41
N HIS A 27 -10.47 3.51 7.54
CA HIS A 27 -11.60 4.29 8.00
C HIS A 27 -11.91 5.43 7.00
N VAL A 28 -13.16 5.90 6.98
CA VAL A 28 -13.58 7.10 6.27
C VAL A 28 -12.61 8.25 6.54
N ASP A 29 -12.32 9.03 5.52
CA ASP A 29 -11.45 10.21 5.56
C ASP A 29 -9.99 9.98 6.01
N HIS A 30 -9.53 8.75 6.22
CA HIS A 30 -8.10 8.46 6.47
C HIS A 30 -7.18 8.70 5.25
N GLY A 31 -7.73 9.16 4.11
CA GLY A 31 -6.99 9.55 2.92
C GLY A 31 -6.73 8.41 1.93
N LYS A 32 -7.57 7.38 1.94
CA LYS A 32 -7.52 6.24 1.02
C LYS A 32 -7.59 6.67 -0.45
N THR A 33 -8.59 7.46 -0.83
CA THR A 33 -8.76 7.94 -2.21
C THR A 33 -7.58 8.80 -2.67
N SER A 34 -7.04 9.65 -1.78
CA SER A 34 -5.85 10.45 -2.06
C SER A 34 -4.60 9.58 -2.26
N LEU A 35 -4.45 8.51 -1.47
CA LEU A 35 -3.37 7.54 -1.61
C LEU A 35 -3.46 6.84 -2.97
N THR A 36 -4.65 6.36 -3.34
CA THR A 36 -4.93 5.71 -4.62
C THR A 36 -4.61 6.63 -5.80
N ASP A 37 -5.10 7.87 -5.78
CA ASP A 37 -4.82 8.86 -6.82
C ASP A 37 -3.30 9.12 -6.98
N ALA A 38 -2.53 9.18 -5.89
CA ALA A 38 -1.08 9.35 -5.95
C ALA A 38 -0.38 8.18 -6.67
N LEU A 39 -0.88 6.95 -6.52
CA LEU A 39 -0.39 5.77 -7.23
C LEU A 39 -0.72 5.83 -8.73
N LEU A 40 -1.94 6.26 -9.07
CA LEU A 40 -2.38 6.44 -10.45
C LEU A 40 -1.57 7.51 -11.17
N ALA A 41 -1.25 8.60 -10.49
CA ALA A 41 -0.43 9.68 -11.03
C ALA A 41 0.99 9.20 -11.36
N THR A 42 1.57 8.37 -10.51
CA THR A 42 2.91 7.79 -10.75
C THR A 42 2.90 6.84 -11.97
N ASN A 43 1.82 6.09 -12.14
CA ASN A 43 1.61 5.20 -13.28
C ASN A 43 1.28 5.95 -14.58
N GLY A 44 1.10 7.28 -14.53
CA GLY A 44 0.79 8.10 -15.71
C GLY A 44 -0.65 7.96 -16.20
N ILE A 45 -1.53 7.38 -15.38
CA ILE A 45 -2.96 7.22 -15.67
C ILE A 45 -3.66 8.57 -15.52
N ILE A 46 -3.29 9.31 -14.48
CA ILE A 46 -3.77 10.67 -14.22
C ILE A 46 -2.59 11.64 -14.16
N SER A 47 -2.84 12.93 -14.37
CA SER A 47 -1.77 13.93 -14.21
C SER A 47 -1.46 14.16 -12.72
N PRO A 48 -0.20 14.39 -12.33
CA PRO A 48 0.15 14.68 -10.94
C PRO A 48 -0.58 15.89 -10.33
N LYS A 49 -1.01 16.86 -11.14
CA LYS A 49 -1.77 18.04 -10.69
C LYS A 49 -3.21 17.72 -10.30
N LEU A 50 -3.76 16.63 -10.84
CA LEU A 50 -5.13 16.16 -10.61
C LEU A 50 -5.20 15.14 -9.46
N ALA A 51 -4.07 14.55 -9.07
CA ALA A 51 -4.01 13.58 -7.99
C ALA A 51 -4.56 14.16 -6.66
N GLY A 52 -5.45 13.41 -6.01
CA GLY A 52 -6.09 13.78 -4.75
C GLY A 52 -7.25 14.77 -4.88
N LYS A 53 -7.53 15.26 -6.10
CA LYS A 53 -8.65 16.17 -6.38
C LYS A 53 -9.77 15.51 -7.15
N ILE A 54 -9.41 14.67 -8.13
CA ILE A 54 -10.39 14.07 -9.04
C ILE A 54 -11.02 12.80 -8.49
N ARG A 55 -10.35 12.10 -7.55
CA ARG A 55 -10.83 10.83 -7.00
C ARG A 55 -11.17 9.85 -8.12
N TYR A 56 -10.16 9.46 -8.89
CA TYR A 56 -10.37 8.85 -10.22
C TYR A 56 -11.20 7.56 -10.17
N LEU A 57 -11.10 6.78 -9.09
CA LEU A 57 -11.84 5.52 -8.92
C LEU A 57 -13.27 5.71 -8.40
N ASP A 58 -13.59 6.88 -7.86
CA ASP A 58 -14.96 7.23 -7.44
C ASP A 58 -15.73 7.68 -8.70
N SER A 59 -15.97 6.78 -9.65
CA SER A 59 -16.52 7.15 -10.97
C SER A 59 -18.02 7.52 -10.94
N ARG A 60 -18.75 7.10 -9.90
CA ARG A 60 -20.19 7.33 -9.84
C ARG A 60 -20.50 8.78 -9.44
N PRO A 61 -21.55 9.42 -10.02
CA PRO A 61 -21.91 10.80 -9.69
C PRO A 61 -22.23 11.03 -8.21
N ASP A 62 -22.82 10.03 -7.54
CA ASP A 62 -23.17 10.08 -6.13
C ASP A 62 -21.95 9.91 -5.20
N GLU A 63 -20.93 9.17 -5.62
CA GLU A 63 -19.63 9.08 -4.93
C GLU A 63 -18.90 10.43 -4.95
N GLN A 64 -18.84 11.05 -6.13
CA GLN A 64 -18.23 12.38 -6.30
C GLN A 64 -18.97 13.46 -5.50
N LEU A 65 -20.30 13.43 -5.50
CA LEU A 65 -21.11 14.39 -4.75
C LEU A 65 -20.92 14.25 -3.23
N ARG A 66 -20.89 13.01 -2.72
CA ARG A 66 -20.75 12.73 -1.29
C ARG A 66 -19.31 12.78 -0.81
N GLY A 67 -18.35 12.68 -1.71
CA GLY A 67 -16.94 12.59 -1.37
C GLY A 67 -16.60 11.32 -0.58
N ILE A 68 -17.25 10.19 -0.88
CA ILE A 68 -16.95 8.89 -0.30
C ILE A 68 -16.96 7.81 -1.39
N THR A 69 -16.09 6.82 -1.26
CA THR A 69 -16.13 5.60 -2.09
C THR A 69 -17.26 4.70 -1.60
N MET A 70 -18.17 4.33 -2.49
CA MET A 70 -19.31 3.45 -2.20
C MET A 70 -19.16 2.09 -2.88
N GLU A 71 -18.49 2.01 -4.03
CA GLU A 71 -18.21 0.77 -4.74
C GLU A 71 -16.72 0.45 -4.82
N SER A 72 -16.42 -0.84 -4.76
CA SER A 72 -15.07 -1.32 -5.01
C SER A 72 -14.67 -1.19 -6.49
N SER A 73 -13.49 -0.64 -6.74
CA SER A 73 -12.91 -0.47 -8.07
C SER A 73 -11.54 -1.13 -8.16
N ALA A 74 -11.27 -1.84 -9.26
CA ALA A 74 -10.02 -2.53 -9.47
C ALA A 74 -9.15 -1.84 -10.53
N ILE A 75 -7.85 -1.72 -10.26
CA ILE A 75 -6.87 -1.13 -11.17
C ILE A 75 -5.55 -1.88 -11.13
N SER A 76 -4.92 -2.06 -12.29
CA SER A 76 -3.58 -2.64 -12.38
C SER A 76 -2.53 -1.55 -12.47
N LEU A 77 -1.53 -1.63 -11.59
CA LEU A 77 -0.38 -0.74 -11.52
C LEU A 77 0.87 -1.49 -11.97
N TYR A 78 1.63 -0.89 -12.87
CA TYR A 78 2.91 -1.41 -13.32
C TYR A 78 4.02 -0.78 -12.50
N PHE A 79 4.94 -1.61 -12.02
CA PHE A 79 6.10 -1.12 -11.29
C PHE A 79 7.36 -1.86 -11.73
N SER A 80 8.40 -1.11 -12.06
CA SER A 80 9.72 -1.66 -12.38
C SER A 80 10.72 -1.18 -11.35
N MET A 81 11.49 -2.10 -10.78
CA MET A 81 12.56 -1.80 -9.85
C MET A 81 13.84 -2.56 -10.20
N LEU A 82 14.98 -1.94 -9.90
CA LEU A 82 16.28 -2.58 -10.09
C LEU A 82 16.52 -3.58 -8.95
N ARG A 83 16.73 -4.84 -9.30
CA ARG A 83 17.15 -5.91 -8.38
C ARG A 83 18.59 -6.28 -8.62
N ARG A 84 19.28 -6.70 -7.56
CA ARG A 84 20.57 -7.36 -7.64
C ARG A 84 20.38 -8.79 -7.17
N ASN A 85 20.62 -9.75 -8.07
CA ASN A 85 20.50 -11.18 -7.77
C ASN A 85 21.66 -11.67 -6.88
N ALA A 86 22.80 -10.97 -6.90
CA ALA A 86 23.96 -11.20 -6.04
C ALA A 86 24.64 -9.87 -5.68
N PRO A 87 25.44 -9.80 -4.59
CA PRO A 87 26.12 -8.57 -4.15
C PRO A 87 26.97 -7.90 -5.25
N ASP A 88 27.61 -8.73 -6.07
CA ASP A 88 28.53 -8.31 -7.15
C ASP A 88 27.88 -8.27 -8.53
N ALA A 89 26.60 -8.63 -8.65
CA ALA A 89 25.89 -8.64 -9.93
C ALA A 89 25.41 -7.23 -10.34
N ALA A 90 25.39 -6.99 -11.64
CA ALA A 90 24.79 -5.79 -12.19
C ALA A 90 23.30 -5.70 -11.80
N PRO A 91 22.78 -4.50 -11.47
CA PRO A 91 21.37 -4.34 -11.20
C PRO A 91 20.54 -4.57 -12.47
N GLU A 92 19.59 -5.50 -12.41
CA GLU A 92 18.67 -5.83 -13.49
C GLU A 92 17.29 -5.25 -13.21
N ALA A 93 16.62 -4.76 -14.25
CA ALA A 93 15.25 -4.28 -14.12
C ALA A 93 14.31 -5.48 -13.98
N LYS A 94 13.61 -5.56 -12.85
CA LYS A 94 12.55 -6.53 -12.63
C LYS A 94 11.20 -5.82 -12.56
N GLU A 95 10.26 -6.35 -13.33
CA GLU A 95 8.93 -5.78 -13.53
C GLU A 95 7.90 -6.54 -12.69
N TYR A 96 6.93 -5.79 -12.17
CA TYR A 96 5.88 -6.28 -11.30
C TYR A 96 4.54 -5.70 -11.72
N LEU A 97 3.50 -6.50 -11.52
CA LEU A 97 2.11 -6.11 -11.71
C LEU A 97 1.39 -6.11 -10.37
N ILE A 98 0.86 -4.97 -9.96
CA ILE A 98 0.15 -4.83 -8.70
C ILE A 98 -1.31 -4.54 -9.02
N ASN A 99 -2.19 -5.49 -8.74
CA ASN A 99 -3.62 -5.30 -8.84
C ASN A 99 -4.11 -4.72 -7.52
N LEU A 100 -4.60 -3.48 -7.59
CA LEU A 100 -5.14 -2.74 -6.46
C LEU A 100 -6.65 -2.76 -6.55
N ILE A 101 -7.30 -3.20 -5.47
CA ILE A 101 -8.73 -3.02 -5.24
C ILE A 101 -8.92 -1.91 -4.22
N ASP A 102 -9.53 -0.81 -4.65
CA ASP A 102 -9.94 0.26 -3.75
C ASP A 102 -11.28 -0.12 -3.13
N SER A 103 -11.30 -0.30 -1.81
CA SER A 103 -12.48 -0.78 -1.07
C SER A 103 -13.16 0.38 -0.33
N PRO A 104 -14.50 0.41 -0.17
CA PRO A 104 -15.18 1.47 0.57
C PRO A 104 -14.65 1.67 2.00
N GLY A 105 -14.66 2.92 2.50
CA GLY A 105 -14.18 3.22 3.86
C GLY A 105 -15.29 3.30 4.91
N HIS A 106 -16.55 3.34 4.48
CA HIS A 106 -17.72 3.55 5.35
C HIS A 106 -18.32 2.21 5.77
N ILE A 107 -18.74 2.12 7.04
CA ILE A 107 -19.24 0.88 7.65
C ILE A 107 -20.47 0.29 6.95
N ASP A 108 -21.34 1.14 6.41
CA ASP A 108 -22.53 0.74 5.64
C ASP A 108 -22.20 -0.11 4.40
N PHE A 109 -20.97 -0.02 3.90
CA PHE A 109 -20.49 -0.79 2.73
C PHE A 109 -19.57 -1.95 3.14
N SER A 110 -19.70 -2.45 4.37
CA SER A 110 -18.90 -3.56 4.88
C SER A 110 -18.95 -4.83 4.01
N SER A 111 -20.07 -5.09 3.33
CA SER A 111 -20.17 -6.21 2.37
C SER A 111 -19.24 -6.03 1.15
N GLU A 112 -19.10 -4.81 0.63
CA GLU A 112 -18.15 -4.47 -0.43
C GLU A 112 -16.70 -4.60 0.06
N VAL A 113 -16.43 -4.21 1.32
CA VAL A 113 -15.10 -4.36 1.91
C VAL A 113 -14.73 -5.83 2.09
N SER A 114 -15.66 -6.68 2.54
CA SER A 114 -15.44 -8.12 2.67
C SER A 114 -15.20 -8.78 1.31
N THR A 115 -16.04 -8.49 0.32
CA THR A 115 -15.87 -9.06 -1.04
C THR A 115 -14.56 -8.62 -1.71
N ALA A 116 -14.15 -7.36 -1.53
CA ALA A 116 -12.88 -6.84 -2.03
C ALA A 116 -11.67 -7.47 -1.32
N SER A 117 -11.72 -7.61 0.01
CA SER A 117 -10.62 -8.21 0.80
C SER A 117 -10.43 -9.69 0.49
N ARG A 118 -11.52 -10.44 0.28
CA ARG A 118 -11.45 -11.86 -0.08
C ARG A 118 -10.78 -12.14 -1.43
N LEU A 119 -10.81 -11.19 -2.37
CA LEU A 119 -10.11 -11.26 -3.66
C LEU A 119 -8.61 -10.95 -3.58
N CYS A 120 -8.16 -10.30 -2.51
CA CYS A 120 -6.79 -9.81 -2.39
C CYS A 120 -5.90 -10.80 -1.63
N ASP A 121 -4.60 -10.73 -1.82
CA ASP A 121 -3.60 -11.57 -1.15
C ASP A 121 -2.94 -10.86 0.05
N GLY A 122 -3.05 -9.53 0.09
CA GLY A 122 -2.59 -8.71 1.20
C GLY A 122 -3.37 -7.41 1.31
N ALA A 123 -3.20 -6.72 2.43
CA ALA A 123 -3.92 -5.50 2.74
C ALA A 123 -2.97 -4.34 3.06
N VAL A 124 -3.29 -3.15 2.59
CA VAL A 124 -2.67 -1.90 3.01
C VAL A 124 -3.63 -1.22 3.98
N VAL A 125 -3.29 -1.24 5.26
CA VAL A 125 -4.11 -0.68 6.33
C VAL A 125 -3.70 0.76 6.59
N LEU A 126 -4.61 1.70 6.35
CA LEU A 126 -4.35 3.15 6.46
C LEU A 126 -4.88 3.71 7.78
N VAL A 127 -3.99 4.30 8.57
CA VAL A 127 -4.31 4.93 9.86
C VAL A 127 -3.92 6.41 9.82
N ASP A 128 -4.89 7.28 10.08
CA ASP A 128 -4.64 8.71 10.26
C ASP A 128 -3.89 8.93 11.58
N VAL A 129 -2.74 9.59 11.51
CA VAL A 129 -1.95 9.87 12.71
C VAL A 129 -2.61 10.89 13.63
N VAL A 130 -3.54 11.72 13.18
CA VAL A 130 -4.24 12.70 14.02
C VAL A 130 -5.39 12.07 14.78
N GLU A 131 -6.23 11.30 14.09
CA GLU A 131 -7.39 10.61 14.68
C GLU A 131 -6.98 9.38 15.50
N GLY A 132 -5.96 8.66 15.03
CA GLY A 132 -5.44 7.47 15.66
C GLY A 132 -6.29 6.22 15.41
N VAL A 133 -6.33 5.31 16.40
CA VAL A 133 -7.10 4.07 16.31
C VAL A 133 -8.52 4.31 16.80
N CYS A 134 -9.49 4.30 15.89
CA CYS A 134 -10.92 4.40 16.19
C CYS A 134 -11.63 3.04 16.10
N SER A 135 -12.91 2.98 16.47
CA SER A 135 -13.73 1.75 16.35
C SER A 135 -13.75 1.18 14.93
N GLN A 136 -13.82 2.05 13.91
CA GLN A 136 -13.78 1.63 12.51
C GLN A 136 -12.40 1.08 12.11
N THR A 137 -11.31 1.62 12.67
CA THR A 137 -9.96 1.06 12.48
C THR A 137 -9.86 -0.36 13.02
N VAL A 138 -10.48 -0.62 14.18
CA VAL A 138 -10.57 -1.98 14.77
C VAL A 138 -11.33 -2.92 13.83
N THR A 139 -12.44 -2.48 13.24
CA THR A 139 -13.20 -3.26 12.25
C THR A 139 -12.37 -3.58 11.00
N VAL A 140 -11.60 -2.62 10.50
CA VAL A 140 -10.69 -2.83 9.36
C VAL A 140 -9.58 -3.85 9.68
N LEU A 141 -8.96 -3.74 10.84
CA LEU A 141 -7.95 -4.70 11.30
C LEU A 141 -8.56 -6.09 11.50
N ARG A 142 -9.77 -6.16 12.04
CA ARG A 142 -10.52 -7.42 12.19
C ARG A 142 -10.84 -8.06 10.85
N GLN A 143 -11.24 -7.27 9.85
CA GLN A 143 -11.49 -7.78 8.49
C GLN A 143 -10.21 -8.40 7.89
N THR A 144 -9.08 -7.72 8.06
CA THR A 144 -7.77 -8.22 7.62
C THR A 144 -7.42 -9.54 8.30
N TRP A 145 -7.69 -9.64 9.61
CA TRP A 145 -7.46 -10.85 10.41
C TRP A 145 -8.30 -12.03 9.92
N ILE A 146 -9.62 -11.85 9.83
CA ILE A 146 -10.56 -12.90 9.42
C ILE A 146 -10.23 -13.42 8.02
N GLU A 147 -9.90 -12.53 7.09
CA GLU A 147 -9.55 -12.91 5.72
C GLU A 147 -8.12 -13.43 5.57
N LYS A 148 -7.35 -13.52 6.67
CA LYS A 148 -5.95 -13.99 6.71
C LYS A 148 -5.06 -13.24 5.72
N LEU A 149 -5.32 -11.95 5.56
CA LEU A 149 -4.52 -11.08 4.70
C LEU A 149 -3.27 -10.67 5.44
N LYS A 150 -2.13 -10.69 4.76
CA LYS A 150 -0.91 -10.09 5.31
C LYS A 150 -1.03 -8.56 5.28
N PRO A 151 -1.00 -7.86 6.43
CA PRO A 151 -1.15 -6.41 6.44
C PRO A 151 0.18 -5.65 6.28
N LEU A 152 0.08 -4.49 5.66
CA LEU A 152 1.06 -3.41 5.71
C LEU A 152 0.41 -2.18 6.35
N LEU A 153 0.98 -1.69 7.44
CA LEU A 153 0.49 -0.49 8.12
C LEU A 153 1.04 0.76 7.44
N VAL A 154 0.16 1.72 7.15
CA VAL A 154 0.52 3.03 6.63
C VAL A 154 -0.02 4.10 7.56
N PHE A 155 0.88 4.81 8.23
CA PHE A 155 0.57 6.04 8.95
C PHE A 155 0.50 7.20 7.97
N ASN A 156 -0.72 7.70 7.77
CA ASN A 156 -1.02 8.78 6.85
C ASN A 156 -1.31 10.09 7.59
N LYS A 157 -1.26 11.20 6.86
CA LYS A 157 -1.51 12.57 7.35
C LYS A 157 -0.45 13.11 8.33
N ILE A 158 0.79 12.66 8.21
CA ILE A 158 1.90 13.20 9.04
C ILE A 158 2.09 14.70 8.82
N ASP A 159 1.74 15.23 7.65
CA ASP A 159 1.71 16.66 7.36
C ASP A 159 0.88 17.48 8.38
N ARG A 160 -0.21 16.91 8.92
CA ARG A 160 -1.05 17.57 9.91
C ARG A 160 -0.39 17.68 11.29
N LEU A 161 0.50 16.74 11.64
CA LEU A 161 1.31 16.86 12.86
C LEU A 161 2.23 18.10 12.79
N ILE A 162 2.68 18.43 11.58
CA ILE A 162 3.59 19.54 11.29
C ILE A 162 2.82 20.86 11.18
N THR A 163 1.75 20.88 10.40
CA THR A 163 1.08 22.12 9.97
C THR A 163 -0.07 22.53 10.88
N GLU A 164 -0.85 21.58 11.38
CA GLU A 164 -2.03 21.85 12.21
C GLU A 164 -1.69 21.75 13.70
N LEU A 165 -1.15 20.62 14.14
CA LEU A 165 -0.82 20.38 15.55
C LEU A 165 0.51 21.03 15.97
N LYS A 166 1.34 21.44 15.00
CA LYS A 166 2.62 22.14 15.21
C LYS A 166 3.53 21.43 16.23
N MET A 167 3.53 20.11 16.19
CA MET A 167 4.36 19.29 17.06
C MET A 167 5.83 19.44 16.70
N THR A 168 6.70 19.39 17.71
CA THR A 168 8.13 19.21 17.46
C THR A 168 8.39 17.79 16.91
N PRO A 169 9.50 17.56 16.19
CA PRO A 169 9.89 16.23 15.73
C PRO A 169 9.94 15.18 16.85
N ASN A 170 10.32 15.58 18.07
CA ASN A 170 10.39 14.68 19.21
C ASN A 170 9.01 14.30 19.74
N GLU A 171 8.08 15.26 19.83
CA GLU A 171 6.68 14.98 20.22
C GLU A 171 6.00 14.09 19.18
N ALA A 172 6.23 14.36 17.89
CA ALA A 172 5.70 13.55 16.80
C ALA A 172 6.21 12.10 16.87
N TYR A 173 7.49 11.86 17.21
CA TYR A 173 8.00 10.51 17.41
C TYR A 173 7.30 9.78 18.57
N VAL A 174 7.12 10.44 19.71
CA VAL A 174 6.42 9.87 20.87
C VAL A 174 4.97 9.54 20.50
N HIS A 175 4.31 10.43 19.75
CA HIS A 175 2.96 10.24 19.25
C HIS A 175 2.84 9.03 18.32
N LEU A 176 3.70 8.93 17.31
CA LEU A 176 3.75 7.80 16.37
C LEU A 176 4.04 6.47 17.08
N SER A 177 4.93 6.49 18.09
CA SER A 177 5.25 5.29 18.87
C SER A 177 4.05 4.80 19.67
N LYS A 178 3.34 5.70 20.35
CA LYS A 178 2.10 5.37 21.06
C LYS A 178 1.02 4.84 20.12
N LEU A 179 0.90 5.43 18.94
CA LEU A 179 -0.08 4.98 17.95
C LEU A 179 0.24 3.56 17.45
N LEU A 180 1.51 3.26 17.21
CA LEU A 180 1.94 1.91 16.85
C LEU A 180 1.62 0.89 17.95
N GLU A 181 1.88 1.24 19.22
CA GLU A 181 1.53 0.42 20.37
C GLU A 181 0.01 0.16 20.44
N GLN A 182 -0.83 1.17 20.17
CA GLN A 182 -2.28 1.02 20.13
C GLN A 182 -2.75 0.06 19.03
N VAL A 183 -2.19 0.16 17.81
CA VAL A 183 -2.53 -0.75 16.71
C VAL A 183 -2.12 -2.19 17.07
N ASN A 184 -0.92 -2.38 17.63
CA ASN A 184 -0.44 -3.70 18.04
C ASN A 184 -1.26 -4.27 19.21
N ALA A 185 -1.74 -3.45 20.14
CA ALA A 185 -2.62 -3.90 21.21
C ALA A 185 -3.95 -4.44 20.67
N VAL A 186 -4.49 -3.83 19.62
CA VAL A 186 -5.69 -4.34 18.94
C VAL A 186 -5.42 -5.71 18.30
N LEU A 187 -4.32 -5.87 17.58
CA LEU A 187 -3.95 -7.17 17.01
C LEU A 187 -3.72 -8.24 18.07
N GLY A 188 -3.02 -7.90 19.16
CA GLY A 188 -2.82 -8.79 20.30
C GLY A 188 -4.13 -9.25 20.93
N SER A 189 -5.17 -8.40 20.93
CA SER A 189 -6.49 -8.79 21.41
C SER A 189 -7.20 -9.82 20.52
N PHE A 190 -6.98 -9.76 19.21
CA PHE A 190 -7.54 -10.74 18.27
C PHE A 190 -6.84 -12.08 18.41
N PHE A 191 -5.50 -12.06 18.46
CA PHE A 191 -4.70 -13.26 18.68
C PHE A 191 -5.05 -13.96 19.99
N GLN A 192 -5.16 -13.21 21.09
CA GLN A 192 -5.58 -13.77 22.38
C GLN A 192 -6.99 -14.36 22.33
N GLY A 193 -7.91 -13.74 21.59
CA GLY A 193 -9.27 -14.25 21.39
C GLY A 193 -9.29 -15.60 20.66
N GLU A 194 -8.62 -15.69 19.51
CA GLU A 194 -8.52 -16.93 18.73
C GLU A 194 -7.81 -18.03 19.52
N ARG A 195 -6.73 -17.69 20.23
CA ARG A 195 -6.02 -18.61 21.11
C ARG A 195 -6.92 -19.19 22.21
N MET A 196 -7.76 -18.36 22.83
CA MET A 196 -8.70 -18.83 23.85
C MET A 196 -9.75 -19.77 23.25
N GLU A 197 -10.23 -19.50 22.04
CA GLU A 197 -11.18 -20.35 21.32
C GLU A 197 -10.54 -21.69 20.92
N GLU A 198 -9.30 -21.68 20.43
CA GLU A 198 -8.53 -22.89 20.10
C GLU A 198 -8.28 -23.77 21.34
N ASP A 199 -7.90 -23.19 22.48
CA ASP A 199 -7.73 -23.91 23.76
C ASP A 199 -9.05 -24.55 24.22
N LEU A 200 -10.17 -23.82 24.14
CA LEU A 200 -11.50 -24.36 24.47
C LEU A 200 -11.88 -25.53 23.56
N ASN A 201 -11.77 -25.35 22.24
CA ASN A 201 -12.05 -26.39 21.25
C ASN A 201 -11.15 -27.62 21.42
N TRP A 202 -9.88 -27.41 21.79
CA TRP A 202 -8.95 -28.49 22.08
C TRP A 202 -9.39 -29.28 23.32
N ARG A 203 -9.77 -28.59 24.41
CA ARG A 203 -10.28 -29.24 25.63
C ARG A 203 -11.54 -30.03 25.36
N GLU A 204 -12.48 -29.49 24.60
CA GLU A 204 -13.71 -30.20 24.23
C GLU A 204 -13.41 -31.48 23.44
N ARG A 205 -12.54 -31.41 22.42
CA ARG A 205 -12.11 -32.59 21.65
C ARG A 205 -11.39 -33.64 22.51
N MET A 206 -10.60 -33.19 23.48
CA MET A 206 -9.92 -34.09 24.42
C MET A 206 -10.94 -34.78 25.33
N ASP A 207 -11.91 -34.06 25.87
CA ASP A 207 -13.00 -34.60 26.69
C ASP A 207 -13.85 -35.60 25.88
N GLU A 208 -14.17 -35.29 24.62
CA GLU A 208 -14.87 -36.21 23.72
C GLU A 208 -14.07 -37.50 23.47
N ARG A 209 -12.76 -37.39 23.23
CA ARG A 209 -11.87 -38.56 23.07
C ARG A 209 -11.82 -39.40 24.34
N VAL A 210 -11.74 -38.77 25.52
CA VAL A 210 -11.75 -39.47 26.81
C VAL A 210 -13.09 -40.17 27.04
N LYS A 211 -14.22 -39.49 26.77
CA LYS A 211 -15.57 -40.09 26.86
C LYS A 211 -15.72 -41.28 25.90
N ALA A 212 -15.33 -41.13 24.64
CA ALA A 212 -15.40 -42.20 23.64
C ALA A 212 -14.49 -43.39 23.97
N ALA A 213 -13.34 -43.15 24.63
CA ALA A 213 -12.47 -44.21 25.12
C ALA A 213 -13.05 -44.93 26.35
N ALA A 214 -13.75 -44.20 27.24
CA ALA A 214 -14.42 -44.77 28.40
C ALA A 214 -15.63 -45.64 28.02
N GLU A 215 -16.35 -45.30 26.96
CA GLU A 215 -17.48 -46.08 26.43
C GLU A 215 -17.07 -47.38 25.72
N LYS A 216 -15.80 -47.49 25.27
CA LYS A 216 -15.28 -48.66 24.53
C LYS A 216 -14.68 -49.78 25.41
N GLU A 217 -14.93 -49.77 26.71
CA GLU A 217 -14.61 -50.83 27.69
C GLU A 217 -13.27 -51.58 27.42
N SER A 218 -12.16 -50.85 27.54
CA SER A 218 -10.82 -51.42 27.73
C SER A 218 -9.98 -50.39 28.47
N GLY A 219 -9.05 -50.82 29.33
CA GLY A 219 -8.24 -49.99 30.26
C GLY A 219 -7.29 -48.96 29.63
N ILE A 220 -7.79 -48.18 28.67
CA ILE A 220 -7.12 -47.07 27.98
C ILE A 220 -7.34 -45.75 28.74
N ALA A 221 -8.42 -45.64 29.54
CA ALA A 221 -8.71 -44.45 30.33
C ALA A 221 -7.55 -44.06 31.29
N GLU A 222 -6.84 -45.04 31.87
CA GLU A 222 -5.66 -44.77 32.70
C GLU A 222 -4.41 -44.40 31.88
N ARG A 223 -4.27 -44.86 30.63
CA ARG A 223 -3.11 -44.52 29.77
C ARG A 223 -3.18 -43.12 29.17
N ILE A 224 -4.37 -42.53 29.07
CA ILE A 224 -4.54 -41.14 28.59
C ILE A 224 -4.17 -40.15 29.71
N ASN A 225 -4.41 -40.49 30.98
CA ASN A 225 -4.05 -39.63 32.12
C ASN A 225 -2.54 -39.61 32.43
N ASP A 226 -1.78 -40.63 32.02
CA ASP A 226 -0.34 -40.77 32.30
C ASP A 226 0.57 -40.36 31.10
N ALA A 227 -0.03 -39.94 29.98
CA ALA A 227 0.70 -39.38 28.85
C ALA A 227 0.92 -37.88 29.06
N GLY A 228 2.04 -37.51 29.67
CA GLY A 228 2.56 -36.13 29.72
C GLY A 228 2.93 -35.54 28.35
N GLU A 229 2.26 -35.93 27.26
CA GLU A 229 2.66 -35.71 25.86
C GLU A 229 1.63 -35.00 24.97
N LEU A 230 0.57 -34.40 25.51
CA LEU A 230 -0.35 -33.56 24.72
C LEU A 230 -0.47 -32.17 25.35
N GLN A 231 0.65 -31.42 25.39
CA GLN A 231 0.57 -29.99 25.63
C GLN A 231 0.08 -29.31 24.34
N PHE A 232 -0.84 -28.37 24.47
CA PHE A 232 -1.26 -27.50 23.37
C PHE A 232 -0.02 -26.77 22.83
N GLU A 233 0.32 -26.99 21.56
CA GLU A 233 1.46 -26.34 20.91
C GLU A 233 1.09 -24.88 20.65
N GLU A 234 1.69 -23.97 21.42
CA GLU A 234 1.43 -22.54 21.27
C GLU A 234 1.97 -22.04 19.92
N ARG A 235 1.09 -21.45 19.10
CA ARG A 235 1.51 -20.74 17.89
C ARG A 235 2.30 -19.48 18.28
N ASP A 236 3.43 -19.28 17.61
CA ASP A 236 4.23 -18.07 17.70
C ASP A 236 3.48 -16.87 17.10
N ASP A 237 3.52 -15.72 17.79
CA ASP A 237 2.90 -14.46 17.36
C ASP A 237 3.91 -13.44 16.81
N GLU A 238 5.19 -13.82 16.69
CA GLU A 238 6.25 -12.90 16.30
C GLU A 238 5.92 -12.16 14.99
N ASP A 239 5.39 -12.84 13.97
CA ASP A 239 5.14 -12.26 12.64
C ASP A 239 3.85 -11.42 12.54
N LEU A 240 3.08 -11.34 13.63
CA LEU A 240 1.82 -10.62 13.64
C LEU A 240 1.99 -9.11 13.76
N TYR A 241 2.94 -8.65 14.57
CA TYR A 241 2.98 -7.27 15.02
C TYR A 241 3.64 -6.32 14.02
N PHE A 242 3.16 -5.08 14.00
CA PHE A 242 3.77 -3.99 13.24
C PHE A 242 5.02 -3.47 13.94
N ALA A 243 6.13 -3.45 13.20
CA ALA A 243 7.44 -3.05 13.67
C ALA A 243 8.20 -2.34 12.53
N PRO A 244 8.49 -1.03 12.65
CA PRO A 244 9.16 -0.26 11.60
C PRO A 244 10.47 -0.87 11.11
N GLU A 245 11.25 -1.51 12.00
CA GLU A 245 12.48 -2.23 11.67
C GLU A 245 12.28 -3.48 10.80
N ARG A 246 11.07 -4.06 10.83
CA ARG A 246 10.66 -5.18 9.94
C ARG A 246 10.14 -4.68 8.59
N ASN A 247 10.04 -3.36 8.40
CA ASN A 247 9.57 -2.73 7.17
C ASN A 247 8.11 -3.08 6.82
N ASN A 248 7.28 -3.38 7.82
CA ASN A 248 5.83 -3.53 7.67
C ASN A 248 5.04 -2.27 8.10
N VAL A 249 5.76 -1.15 8.36
CA VAL A 249 5.20 0.18 8.66
C VAL A 249 5.74 1.21 7.68
N ILE A 250 4.84 1.97 7.08
CA ILE A 250 5.12 3.08 6.17
C ILE A 250 4.62 4.37 6.82
N PHE A 251 5.41 5.43 6.73
CA PHE A 251 5.08 6.76 7.25
C PHE A 251 4.93 7.73 6.10
N GLY A 252 3.84 8.49 6.02
CA GLY A 252 3.67 9.41 4.90
C GLY A 252 2.53 10.43 5.02
N SER A 253 2.42 11.18 3.92
CA SER A 253 1.31 12.06 3.61
C SER A 253 0.88 11.81 2.16
N ALA A 254 -0.32 11.26 1.99
CA ALA A 254 -0.91 11.09 0.66
C ALA A 254 -1.22 12.43 -0.03
N VAL A 255 -1.57 13.45 0.76
CA VAL A 255 -1.90 14.79 0.25
C VAL A 255 -0.66 15.49 -0.31
N ASP A 256 0.47 15.40 0.40
CA ASP A 256 1.74 16.00 -0.03
C ASP A 256 2.59 15.05 -0.89
N GLY A 257 2.10 13.84 -1.17
CA GLY A 257 2.68 12.90 -2.13
C GLY A 257 3.99 12.24 -1.69
N TRP A 258 4.26 12.17 -0.38
CA TRP A 258 5.46 11.51 0.14
C TRP A 258 5.16 10.41 1.13
N ALA A 259 6.01 9.38 1.11
CA ALA A 259 6.01 8.35 2.13
C ALA A 259 7.40 7.72 2.21
N PHE A 260 7.69 7.08 3.34
CA PHE A 260 8.94 6.38 3.54
C PHE A 260 8.81 5.17 4.46
N THR A 261 9.80 4.28 4.36
CA THR A 261 10.07 3.22 5.34
C THR A 261 11.43 3.41 6.00
N VAL A 262 11.63 2.74 7.13
CA VAL A 262 12.92 2.71 7.83
C VAL A 262 14.03 2.20 6.90
N ARG A 263 13.79 1.17 6.09
CA ARG A 263 14.73 0.65 5.08
C ARG A 263 15.19 1.71 4.07
N GLN A 264 14.32 2.59 3.60
CA GLN A 264 14.73 3.63 2.66
C GLN A 264 15.75 4.58 3.29
N PHE A 265 15.48 5.05 4.51
CA PHE A 265 16.42 5.89 5.24
C PHE A 265 17.70 5.16 5.66
N ALA A 266 17.61 3.87 6.03
CA ALA A 266 18.78 3.04 6.30
C ALA A 266 19.72 2.97 5.08
N SER A 267 19.17 2.80 3.87
CA SER A 267 19.93 2.80 2.61
C SER A 267 20.57 4.17 2.30
N LEU A 268 19.84 5.28 2.58
CA LEU A 268 20.36 6.63 2.40
C LEU A 268 21.55 6.92 3.35
N TYR A 269 21.45 6.48 4.60
CA TYR A 269 22.47 6.75 5.62
C TYR A 269 23.60 5.74 5.66
N GLU A 270 23.43 4.53 5.13
CA GLU A 270 24.51 3.55 4.97
C GLU A 270 25.70 4.17 4.23
N LYS A 271 25.45 4.83 3.10
CA LYS A 271 26.49 5.49 2.30
C LYS A 271 27.12 6.70 3.01
N LYS A 272 26.34 7.43 3.81
CA LYS A 272 26.80 8.66 4.48
C LYS A 272 27.55 8.39 5.78
N LEU A 273 27.15 7.37 6.54
CA LEU A 273 27.70 7.05 7.86
C LEU A 273 28.65 5.85 7.85
N GLY A 274 28.63 5.03 6.79
CA GLY A 274 29.45 3.81 6.70
C GLY A 274 28.95 2.67 7.58
N ILE A 275 27.69 2.70 8.02
CA ILE A 275 27.06 1.68 8.86
C ILE A 275 26.23 0.76 7.98
N LYS A 276 26.43 -0.56 8.09
CA LYS A 276 25.71 -1.57 7.27
C LYS A 276 24.19 -1.39 7.37
N ARG A 277 23.49 -1.51 6.24
CA ARG A 277 22.03 -1.34 6.13
C ARG A 277 21.24 -2.14 7.17
N GLY A 278 21.53 -3.44 7.33
CA GLY A 278 20.79 -4.30 8.25
C GLY A 278 20.92 -3.91 9.73
N ILE A 279 22.02 -3.25 10.13
CA ILE A 279 22.15 -2.68 11.47
C ILE A 279 21.35 -1.38 11.56
N MET A 280 21.43 -0.52 10.54
CA MET A 280 20.66 0.72 10.49
C MET A 280 19.15 0.47 10.53
N GLU A 281 18.64 -0.54 9.84
CA GLU A 281 17.21 -0.91 9.88
C GLU A 281 16.73 -1.22 11.32
N LYS A 282 17.58 -1.88 12.12
CA LYS A 282 17.25 -2.25 13.52
C LYS A 282 17.41 -1.11 14.53
N VAL A 283 18.26 -0.14 14.25
CA VAL A 283 18.62 0.92 15.22
C VAL A 283 18.05 2.29 14.87
N LEU A 284 17.49 2.46 13.68
CA LEU A 284 16.95 3.76 13.26
C LEU A 284 15.63 4.06 14.00
N TRP A 285 14.84 3.04 14.30
CA TRP A 285 13.65 3.13 15.14
C TRP A 285 13.96 2.67 16.58
N GLY A 286 13.28 3.25 17.58
CA GLY A 286 13.48 2.92 18.98
C GLY A 286 14.48 3.84 19.70
N SER A 287 14.87 3.43 20.91
CA SER A 287 15.66 4.24 21.84
C SER A 287 17.17 4.22 21.55
N PHE A 288 17.55 4.59 20.33
CA PHE A 288 18.95 4.68 19.88
C PHE A 288 19.34 6.11 19.57
N TYR A 289 20.63 6.41 19.76
CA TYR A 289 21.19 7.75 19.66
C TYR A 289 22.47 7.72 18.83
N LEU A 290 22.70 8.77 18.03
CA LEU A 290 23.93 8.92 17.26
C LEU A 290 24.85 9.95 17.93
N ASP A 291 26.06 9.55 18.28
CA ASP A 291 27.07 10.51 18.73
C ASP A 291 27.64 11.27 17.51
N PRO A 292 27.42 12.60 17.39
CA PRO A 292 27.86 13.35 16.22
C PRO A 292 29.38 13.42 16.07
N LYS A 293 30.14 13.24 17.17
CA LYS A 293 31.61 13.28 17.14
C LYS A 293 32.20 11.94 16.70
N THR A 294 31.68 10.84 17.25
CA THR A 294 32.25 9.50 17.04
C THR A 294 31.52 8.71 15.95
N LYS A 295 30.36 9.19 15.48
CA LYS A 295 29.43 8.49 14.58
C LYS A 295 29.03 7.09 15.07
N LYS A 296 29.16 6.83 16.36
CA LYS A 296 28.76 5.57 16.99
C LYS A 296 27.30 5.62 17.40
N ILE A 297 26.63 4.48 17.23
CA ILE A 297 25.29 4.26 17.75
C ILE A 297 25.40 3.93 19.23
N LEU A 298 24.61 4.62 20.04
CA LEU A 298 24.53 4.46 21.49
C LEU A 298 23.13 4.00 21.87
N GLY A 299 23.05 3.02 22.76
CA GLY A 299 21.80 2.69 23.45
C GLY A 299 21.59 3.54 24.70
N PRO A 300 20.43 3.43 25.37
CA PRO A 300 20.08 4.27 26.52
C PRO A 300 21.09 4.17 27.67
N LYS A 301 21.60 2.97 27.92
CA LYS A 301 22.61 2.69 28.97
C LYS A 301 23.95 3.40 28.73
N HIS A 302 24.23 3.82 27.49
CA HIS A 302 25.50 4.44 27.09
C HIS A 302 25.43 5.96 26.92
N LEU A 303 24.28 6.59 27.25
CA LEU A 303 24.11 8.04 27.15
C LEU A 303 25.03 8.81 28.12
N LYS A 304 25.32 8.23 29.30
CA LYS A 304 26.16 8.83 30.36
C LYS A 304 25.81 10.31 30.65
N GLY A 305 24.52 10.66 30.67
CA GLY A 305 24.03 12.02 30.91
C GLY A 305 24.13 13.00 29.74
N ARG A 306 24.55 12.56 28.55
CA ARG A 306 24.55 13.40 27.34
C ARG A 306 23.12 13.60 26.84
N ASN A 307 22.74 14.85 26.58
CA ASN A 307 21.45 15.17 25.95
C ASN A 307 21.55 14.95 24.43
N LEU A 308 21.43 13.69 24.00
CA LEU A 308 21.38 13.31 22.59
C LEU A 308 19.93 13.09 22.17
N LYS A 309 19.61 13.48 20.94
CA LYS A 309 18.32 13.21 20.32
C LYS A 309 18.28 11.78 19.78
N LEU A 310 17.08 11.22 19.70
CA LEU A 310 16.84 9.92 19.09
C LEU A 310 17.25 9.93 17.62
N MET A 311 17.78 8.81 17.15
CA MET A 311 18.24 8.67 15.76
C MET A 311 17.11 8.93 14.76
N PHE A 312 15.92 8.37 15.00
CA PHE A 312 14.76 8.62 14.14
C PHE A 312 14.42 10.11 14.06
N VAL A 313 14.41 10.80 15.20
CA VAL A 313 14.09 12.23 15.26
C VAL A 313 15.13 13.04 14.49
N GLN A 314 16.41 12.80 14.74
CA GLN A 314 17.52 13.55 14.15
C GLN A 314 17.69 13.30 12.65
N LEU A 315 17.54 12.04 12.21
CA LEU A 315 17.87 11.63 10.84
C LEU A 315 16.65 11.57 9.91
N VAL A 316 15.44 11.43 10.46
CA VAL A 316 14.23 11.25 9.65
C VAL A 316 13.29 12.45 9.80
N LEU A 317 12.81 12.71 11.01
CA LEU A 317 11.77 13.73 11.22
C LEU A 317 12.29 15.17 11.08
N GLU A 318 13.46 15.49 11.62
CA GLU A 318 14.04 16.83 11.53
C GLU A 318 14.23 17.31 10.06
N PRO A 319 14.80 16.51 9.15
CA PRO A 319 14.87 16.88 7.73
C PRO A 319 13.50 17.10 7.08
N ILE A 320 12.48 16.31 7.43
CA ILE A 320 11.11 16.48 6.91
C ILE A 320 10.54 17.81 7.41
N TRP A 321 10.61 18.09 8.71
CA TRP A 321 10.16 19.37 9.29
C TRP A 321 10.88 20.56 8.66
N ALA A 322 12.19 20.43 8.42
CA ALA A 322 12.98 21.47 7.78
C ALA A 322 12.49 21.76 6.35
N VAL A 323 12.03 20.76 5.59
CA VAL A 323 11.43 20.96 4.27
C VAL A 323 10.15 21.80 4.38
N TYR A 324 9.24 21.47 5.30
CA TYR A 324 8.02 22.26 5.52
C TYR A 324 8.33 23.71 5.94
N GLN A 325 9.31 23.90 6.83
CA GLN A 325 9.77 25.24 7.21
C GLN A 325 10.36 26.01 6.02
N ALA A 326 11.15 25.35 5.17
CA ALA A 326 11.78 25.98 4.02
C ALA A 326 10.79 26.35 2.90
N THR A 327 9.70 25.60 2.74
CA THR A 327 8.74 25.80 1.63
C THR A 327 7.51 26.59 2.04
N THR A 328 6.70 26.07 2.97
CA THR A 328 5.45 26.69 3.41
C THR A 328 5.66 27.64 4.59
N GLY A 329 6.87 27.69 5.14
CA GLY A 329 7.24 28.60 6.21
C GLY A 329 6.94 28.08 7.61
N GLY A 330 6.42 26.86 7.74
CA GLY A 330 5.98 26.31 9.02
C GLY A 330 5.13 27.31 9.81
N ASP A 331 5.61 27.71 10.98
CA ASP A 331 4.93 28.66 11.88
C ASP A 331 4.92 30.12 11.41
N HIS A 332 5.84 30.50 10.51
CA HIS A 332 6.03 31.89 10.07
C HIS A 332 5.27 32.24 8.78
N GLY A 333 4.62 31.26 8.15
CA GLY A 333 3.76 31.46 6.97
C GLY A 333 4.49 31.92 5.70
N LYS A 334 5.83 31.90 5.68
CA LYS A 334 6.66 32.25 4.53
C LYS A 334 7.90 31.35 4.47
N GLY A 335 8.11 30.68 3.34
CA GLY A 335 9.28 29.83 3.11
C GLY A 335 10.60 30.59 3.12
N ASP A 336 11.68 29.88 3.43
CA ASP A 336 13.06 30.37 3.43
C ASP A 336 13.86 29.75 2.25
N PRO A 337 14.12 30.53 1.18
CA PRO A 337 14.87 30.05 0.04
C PRO A 337 16.32 29.63 0.36
N ALA A 338 16.97 30.27 1.35
CA ALA A 338 18.34 29.95 1.72
C ALA A 338 18.38 28.61 2.47
N LEU A 339 17.40 28.37 3.34
CA LEU A 339 17.21 27.07 3.99
C LEU A 339 16.90 25.98 2.96
N LEU A 340 16.03 26.26 1.98
CA LEU A 340 15.70 25.32 0.90
C LEU A 340 16.94 24.92 0.09
N GLU A 341 17.81 25.89 -0.25
CA GLU A 341 19.06 25.63 -0.95
C GLU A 341 20.03 24.78 -0.12
N LYS A 342 20.11 25.03 1.19
CA LYS A 342 20.92 24.23 2.12
C LYS A 342 20.41 22.78 2.22
N ILE A 343 19.09 22.59 2.32
CA ILE A 343 18.46 21.26 2.41
C ILE A 343 18.67 20.48 1.11
N THR A 344 18.37 21.09 -0.04
CA THR A 344 18.55 20.43 -1.35
C THR A 344 20.00 20.00 -1.59
N LYS A 345 20.99 20.83 -1.21
CA LYS A 345 22.41 20.44 -1.24
C LYS A 345 22.73 19.29 -0.28
N SER A 346 22.26 19.34 0.96
CA SER A 346 22.49 18.30 1.99
C SER A 346 21.89 16.93 1.61
N LEU A 347 20.71 16.96 0.99
CA LEU A 347 20.00 15.79 0.48
C LEU A 347 20.48 15.36 -0.91
N SER A 348 21.36 16.14 -1.55
CA SER A 348 21.86 15.91 -2.90
C SER A 348 20.75 15.84 -3.96
N LEU A 349 19.73 16.68 -3.81
CA LEU A 349 18.58 16.77 -4.72
C LEU A 349 18.86 17.77 -5.84
N THR A 350 18.44 17.44 -7.05
CA THR A 350 18.52 18.33 -8.21
C THR A 350 17.11 18.72 -8.62
N LEU A 351 16.75 20.00 -8.48
CA LEU A 351 15.45 20.54 -8.86
C LEU A 351 15.60 21.53 -10.02
N PRO A 352 14.64 21.56 -10.97
CA PRO A 352 14.65 22.55 -12.05
C PRO A 352 14.62 24.00 -11.51
N PRO A 353 15.40 24.93 -12.09
CA PRO A 353 15.46 26.32 -11.61
C PRO A 353 14.11 27.05 -11.61
N HIS A 354 13.21 26.72 -12.54
CA HIS A 354 11.88 27.31 -12.60
C HIS A 354 10.99 26.88 -11.41
N ILE A 355 11.18 25.67 -10.89
CA ILE A 355 10.48 25.21 -9.69
C ILE A 355 11.05 25.92 -8.47
N MET A 356 12.38 25.99 -8.33
CA MET A 356 13.01 26.67 -7.19
C MET A 356 12.65 28.16 -7.08
N ARG A 357 12.31 28.81 -8.20
CA ARG A 357 11.88 30.21 -8.26
C ARG A 357 10.36 30.39 -8.25
N SER A 358 9.60 29.30 -8.18
CA SER A 358 8.14 29.35 -8.14
C SER A 358 7.66 30.12 -6.92
N ARG A 359 6.58 30.89 -7.08
CA ARG A 359 5.90 31.56 -5.98
C ARG A 359 4.89 30.66 -5.26
N ASP A 360 4.56 29.50 -5.84
CA ASP A 360 3.66 28.53 -5.23
C ASP A 360 4.45 27.60 -4.28
N PRO A 361 4.32 27.77 -2.95
CA PRO A 361 5.07 26.98 -1.97
C PRO A 361 4.69 25.49 -2.00
N ARG A 362 3.44 25.16 -2.34
CA ARG A 362 2.98 23.76 -2.40
C ARG A 362 3.58 23.03 -3.59
N LEU A 363 3.73 23.73 -4.73
CA LEU A 363 4.42 23.18 -5.90
C LEU A 363 5.89 22.85 -5.59
N VAL A 364 6.58 23.77 -4.90
CA VAL A 364 7.99 23.57 -4.51
C VAL A 364 8.12 22.39 -3.54
N GLN A 365 7.27 22.36 -2.51
CA GLN A 365 7.22 21.27 -1.53
C GLN A 365 6.99 19.92 -2.20
N SER A 366 5.95 19.82 -3.04
CA SER A 366 5.62 18.59 -3.77
C SER A 366 6.79 18.14 -4.65
N ALA A 367 7.49 19.07 -5.30
CA ALA A 367 8.65 18.75 -6.13
C ALA A 367 9.86 18.26 -5.32
N VAL A 368 10.14 18.87 -4.16
CA VAL A 368 11.20 18.41 -3.23
C VAL A 368 10.91 16.98 -2.78
N PHE A 369 9.67 16.73 -2.34
CA PHE A 369 9.27 15.42 -1.86
C PHE A 369 9.18 14.37 -2.95
N ALA A 370 8.68 14.69 -4.14
CA ALA A 370 8.67 13.78 -5.27
C ALA A 370 10.09 13.36 -5.71
N ALA A 371 11.08 14.26 -5.56
CA ALA A 371 12.48 13.96 -5.85
C ALA A 371 13.17 13.17 -4.73
N TRP A 372 12.71 13.31 -3.48
CA TRP A 372 13.37 12.75 -2.31
C TRP A 372 12.71 11.46 -1.78
N LEU A 373 11.41 11.50 -1.50
CA LEU A 373 10.62 10.45 -0.86
C LEU A 373 9.29 10.22 -1.60
N PRO A 374 9.29 9.84 -2.89
CA PRO A 374 8.06 9.60 -3.62
C PRO A 374 7.22 8.49 -2.99
N LEU A 375 5.97 8.81 -2.67
CA LEU A 375 5.03 7.92 -1.96
C LEU A 375 4.86 6.58 -2.64
N SER A 376 4.66 6.59 -3.95
CA SER A 376 4.44 5.39 -4.76
C SER A 376 5.61 4.42 -4.68
N THR A 377 6.85 4.93 -4.68
CA THR A 377 8.04 4.10 -4.51
C THR A 377 8.06 3.43 -3.14
N ALA A 378 7.77 4.16 -2.07
CA ALA A 378 7.75 3.59 -0.72
C ALA A 378 6.67 2.51 -0.54
N LEU A 379 5.48 2.76 -1.06
CA LEU A 379 4.36 1.82 -0.94
C LEU A 379 4.55 0.59 -1.85
N LEU A 380 4.83 0.78 -3.14
CA LEU A 380 4.90 -0.33 -4.11
C LEU A 380 6.11 -1.23 -3.83
N VAL A 381 7.25 -0.69 -3.40
CA VAL A 381 8.39 -1.51 -2.97
C VAL A 381 8.03 -2.34 -1.73
N SER A 382 7.38 -1.73 -0.73
CA SER A 382 6.95 -2.46 0.48
C SER A 382 5.93 -3.55 0.15
N VAL A 383 5.00 -3.30 -0.76
CA VAL A 383 4.03 -4.30 -1.25
C VAL A 383 4.76 -5.48 -1.88
N ILE A 384 5.71 -5.23 -2.79
CA ILE A 384 6.45 -6.30 -3.48
C ILE A 384 7.30 -7.13 -2.52
N GLU A 385 7.94 -6.48 -1.56
CA GLU A 385 8.88 -7.08 -0.61
C GLU A 385 8.19 -7.83 0.52
N SER A 386 7.08 -7.29 1.03
CA SER A 386 6.44 -7.80 2.25
C SER A 386 5.23 -8.68 1.97
N LEU A 387 4.47 -8.42 0.89
CA LEU A 387 3.25 -9.17 0.59
C LEU A 387 3.52 -10.40 -0.28
N PRO A 388 2.79 -11.51 -0.06
CA PRO A 388 2.97 -12.74 -0.82
C PRO A 388 2.53 -12.59 -2.28
N ALA A 389 3.12 -13.40 -3.16
CA ALA A 389 2.60 -13.62 -4.49
C ALA A 389 1.36 -14.54 -4.43
N PRO A 390 0.46 -14.50 -5.43
CA PRO A 390 -0.74 -15.35 -5.47
C PRO A 390 -0.49 -16.83 -5.18
N PRO A 391 0.56 -17.51 -5.69
CA PRO A 391 0.81 -18.92 -5.35
C PRO A 391 1.06 -19.15 -3.86
N ALA A 392 1.84 -18.27 -3.22
CA ALA A 392 2.14 -18.38 -1.79
C ALA A 392 0.92 -18.02 -0.93
N ALA A 393 0.13 -17.03 -1.34
CA ALA A 393 -1.07 -16.61 -0.64
C ALA A 393 -2.17 -17.68 -0.73
N GLN A 394 -2.38 -18.28 -1.90
CA GLN A 394 -3.37 -19.34 -2.10
C GLN A 394 -3.03 -20.58 -1.28
N ALA A 395 -1.77 -21.00 -1.28
CA ALA A 395 -1.32 -22.14 -0.48
C ALA A 395 -1.58 -21.95 1.03
N ALA A 396 -1.44 -20.71 1.53
CA ALA A 396 -1.66 -20.39 2.94
C ALA A 396 -3.14 -20.21 3.30
N ARG A 397 -3.97 -19.67 2.39
CA ARG A 397 -5.34 -19.22 2.72
C ARG A 397 -6.44 -20.18 2.27
N LEU A 398 -6.30 -20.79 1.09
CA LEU A 398 -7.37 -21.60 0.51
C LEU A 398 -7.75 -22.85 1.30
N PRO A 399 -6.84 -23.59 1.98
CA PRO A 399 -7.23 -24.78 2.71
C PRO A 399 -8.35 -24.52 3.73
N GLU A 400 -8.18 -23.50 4.58
CA GLU A 400 -9.15 -23.14 5.60
C GLU A 400 -10.39 -22.48 4.97
N MET A 401 -10.23 -21.62 3.96
CA MET A 401 -11.36 -21.03 3.26
C MET A 401 -12.27 -22.06 2.58
N ILE A 402 -11.71 -23.14 2.02
CA ILE A 402 -12.48 -24.23 1.41
C ILE A 402 -13.22 -25.01 2.50
N GLN A 403 -12.54 -25.33 3.60
CA GLN A 403 -13.13 -26.09 4.71
C GLN A 403 -14.29 -25.35 5.37
N GLU A 404 -14.16 -24.04 5.59
CA GLU A 404 -15.20 -23.19 6.17
C GLU A 404 -16.34 -22.88 5.19
N SER A 405 -16.14 -23.13 3.89
CA SER A 405 -17.15 -22.85 2.88
C SER A 405 -18.31 -23.85 2.96
N PRO A 406 -19.57 -23.41 2.79
CA PRO A 406 -20.71 -24.32 2.72
C PRO A 406 -20.51 -25.40 1.65
N GLY A 407 -20.51 -26.68 2.06
CA GLY A 407 -20.28 -27.80 1.16
C GLY A 407 -18.81 -28.02 0.78
N GLY A 408 -17.84 -27.45 1.51
CA GLY A 408 -16.40 -27.64 1.29
C GLY A 408 -15.96 -29.11 1.26
N ASP A 409 -16.65 -29.98 2.02
CA ASP A 409 -16.42 -31.42 2.05
C ASP A 409 -16.76 -32.12 0.72
N HIS A 410 -17.61 -31.51 -0.11
CA HIS A 410 -17.99 -32.05 -1.42
C HIS A 410 -17.05 -31.62 -2.54
N VAL A 411 -16.09 -30.74 -2.28
CA VAL A 411 -15.09 -30.35 -3.27
C VAL A 411 -14.10 -31.51 -3.45
N SER A 412 -13.96 -32.00 -4.68
CA SER A 412 -13.04 -33.08 -5.01
C SER A 412 -11.58 -32.71 -4.70
N ASP A 413 -10.79 -33.68 -4.26
CA ASP A 413 -9.38 -33.47 -3.91
C ASP A 413 -8.55 -32.92 -5.07
N ASP A 414 -8.83 -33.33 -6.32
CA ASP A 414 -8.15 -32.80 -7.52
C ASP A 414 -8.36 -31.28 -7.69
N VAL A 415 -9.57 -30.78 -7.39
CA VAL A 415 -9.90 -29.36 -7.46
C VAL A 415 -9.27 -28.61 -6.28
N LYS A 416 -9.29 -29.20 -5.07
CA LYS A 416 -8.61 -28.63 -3.90
C LYS A 416 -7.11 -28.47 -4.16
N ASP A 417 -6.46 -29.51 -4.66
CA ASP A 417 -5.03 -29.48 -4.97
C ASP A 417 -4.72 -28.51 -6.10
N ALA A 418 -5.53 -28.45 -7.16
CA ALA A 418 -5.33 -27.47 -8.24
C ALA A 418 -5.39 -26.02 -7.73
N MET A 419 -6.33 -25.72 -6.83
CA MET A 419 -6.48 -24.42 -6.20
C MET A 419 -5.32 -24.10 -5.23
N VAL A 420 -4.97 -25.01 -4.32
CA VAL A 420 -3.96 -24.80 -3.28
C VAL A 420 -2.54 -24.76 -3.86
N SER A 421 -2.24 -25.61 -4.84
CA SER A 421 -0.92 -25.74 -5.48
C SER A 421 -0.71 -24.78 -6.65
N PHE A 422 -1.65 -23.87 -6.93
CA PHE A 422 -1.59 -22.90 -8.04
C PHE A 422 -1.32 -23.57 -9.40
N LYS A 423 -2.09 -24.61 -9.74
CA LYS A 423 -1.91 -25.32 -11.02
C LYS A 423 -2.45 -24.49 -12.19
N THR A 424 -1.76 -24.52 -13.33
CA THR A 424 -2.03 -23.63 -14.48
C THR A 424 -1.96 -24.32 -15.85
N GLU A 425 -1.83 -25.64 -15.87
CA GLU A 425 -1.82 -26.40 -17.12
C GLU A 425 -3.21 -26.42 -17.75
N LYS A 426 -3.27 -26.63 -19.08
CA LYS A 426 -4.55 -26.64 -19.81
C LYS A 426 -5.48 -27.79 -19.41
N SER A 427 -4.92 -28.85 -18.82
CA SER A 427 -5.66 -30.00 -18.30
C SER A 427 -6.20 -29.78 -16.88
N ASP A 428 -5.72 -28.77 -16.16
CA ASP A 428 -6.14 -28.51 -14.79
C ASP A 428 -7.55 -27.90 -14.75
N PRO A 429 -8.32 -28.16 -13.67
CA PRO A 429 -9.63 -27.58 -13.51
C PRO A 429 -9.55 -26.05 -13.36
N ILE A 430 -10.43 -25.33 -14.06
CA ILE A 430 -10.55 -23.88 -13.93
C ILE A 430 -11.60 -23.58 -12.87
N VAL A 431 -11.17 -22.89 -11.81
CA VAL A 431 -12.05 -22.39 -10.74
C VAL A 431 -12.04 -20.86 -10.77
N ALA A 432 -13.22 -20.26 -10.74
CA ALA A 432 -13.39 -18.81 -10.64
C ALA A 432 -14.21 -18.47 -9.39
N TYR A 433 -13.75 -17.46 -8.65
CA TYR A 433 -14.50 -16.89 -7.55
C TYR A 433 -15.17 -15.60 -8.01
N VAL A 434 -16.50 -15.59 -7.99
CA VAL A 434 -17.30 -14.41 -8.31
C VAL A 434 -17.58 -13.67 -7.01
N SER A 435 -16.85 -12.57 -6.77
CA SER A 435 -17.07 -11.73 -5.58
C SER A 435 -18.22 -10.73 -5.77
N LYS A 436 -18.34 -10.18 -6.97
CA LYS A 436 -19.31 -9.14 -7.32
C LYS A 436 -19.61 -9.17 -8.82
N MET A 437 -20.86 -8.90 -9.16
CA MET A 437 -21.29 -8.62 -10.54
C MET A 437 -21.42 -7.11 -10.71
N VAL A 438 -20.81 -6.56 -11.76
CA VAL A 438 -20.88 -5.14 -12.08
C VAL A 438 -21.90 -4.93 -13.19
N SER A 439 -22.75 -3.91 -13.06
CA SER A 439 -23.69 -3.52 -14.12
C SER A 439 -22.93 -2.78 -15.22
N ILE A 440 -22.84 -3.40 -16.40
CA ILE A 440 -22.16 -2.83 -17.56
C ILE A 440 -23.21 -2.60 -18.66
N PRO A 441 -23.28 -1.39 -19.25
CA PRO A 441 -24.15 -1.13 -20.39
C PRO A 441 -23.89 -2.13 -21.53
N GLU A 442 -24.93 -2.57 -22.23
CA GLU A 442 -24.79 -3.55 -23.32
C GLU A 442 -23.84 -3.07 -24.44
N SER A 443 -23.73 -1.75 -24.63
CA SER A 443 -22.80 -1.12 -25.56
C SER A 443 -21.32 -1.35 -25.24
N GLU A 444 -20.98 -1.58 -23.96
CA GLU A 444 -19.61 -1.79 -23.47
C GLU A 444 -19.25 -3.27 -23.33
N LEU A 445 -20.22 -4.18 -23.52
CA LEU A 445 -19.95 -5.61 -23.46
C LEU A 445 -18.99 -6.02 -24.60
N PRO A 446 -17.97 -6.83 -24.32
CA PRO A 446 -17.05 -7.30 -25.34
C PRO A 446 -17.80 -8.15 -26.37
N GLN A 447 -18.08 -7.57 -27.53
CA GLN A 447 -18.69 -8.29 -28.65
C GLN A 447 -17.60 -9.03 -29.42
N ASN A 448 -17.81 -10.33 -29.70
CA ASN A 448 -16.97 -11.13 -30.61
C ASN A 448 -17.16 -10.71 -32.09
N LYS A 449 -17.21 -9.41 -32.36
CA LYS A 449 -17.30 -8.80 -33.69
C LYS A 449 -16.20 -7.76 -33.79
N ARG A 450 -15.11 -8.07 -34.49
CA ARG A 450 -14.25 -7.02 -35.04
C ARG A 450 -15.09 -6.22 -36.03
N ARG A 451 -15.64 -5.08 -35.61
CA ARG A 451 -16.18 -4.10 -36.56
C ARG A 451 -15.00 -3.58 -37.38
N ALA A 452 -14.99 -3.89 -38.68
CA ALA A 452 -13.98 -3.39 -39.59
C ALA A 452 -13.95 -1.84 -39.51
N GLY A 453 -12.82 -1.27 -39.10
CA GLY A 453 -12.60 0.18 -39.05
C GLY A 453 -12.72 0.86 -37.68
N GLN A 454 -13.07 0.16 -36.59
CA GLN A 454 -12.97 0.72 -35.24
C GLN A 454 -11.56 0.50 -34.68
N LEU A 455 -10.87 1.60 -34.36
CA LEU A 455 -9.60 1.59 -33.64
C LEU A 455 -9.80 0.87 -32.30
N SER A 456 -8.88 -0.01 -31.92
CA SER A 456 -8.91 -0.61 -30.59
C SER A 456 -8.88 0.48 -29.51
N PRO A 457 -9.36 0.24 -28.28
CA PRO A 457 -9.23 1.21 -27.19
C PRO A 457 -7.77 1.68 -26.97
N GLU A 458 -6.80 0.84 -27.34
CA GLU A 458 -5.37 1.17 -27.32
C GLU A 458 -4.97 2.09 -28.47
N GLU A 459 -5.40 1.77 -29.70
CA GLU A 459 -5.15 2.61 -30.87
C GLU A 459 -5.82 3.98 -30.71
N ALA A 460 -7.01 4.05 -30.13
CA ALA A 460 -7.70 5.31 -29.83
C ALA A 460 -6.95 6.13 -28.76
N ARG A 461 -6.45 5.49 -27.68
CA ARG A 461 -5.65 6.16 -26.63
C ARG A 461 -4.28 6.62 -27.16
N GLU A 462 -3.64 5.83 -28.01
CA GLU A 462 -2.34 6.16 -28.61
C GLU A 462 -2.48 7.27 -29.67
N LEU A 463 -3.55 7.24 -30.48
CA LEU A 463 -3.87 8.30 -31.45
C LEU A 463 -4.21 9.62 -30.74
N ALA A 464 -5.00 9.58 -29.66
CA ALA A 464 -5.28 10.76 -28.83
C ALA A 464 -4.01 11.34 -28.21
N ARG A 465 -3.05 10.47 -27.81
CA ARG A 465 -1.75 10.91 -27.29
C ARG A 465 -0.87 11.52 -28.36
N LYS A 466 -0.79 10.93 -29.56
CA LYS A 466 -0.06 11.51 -30.71
C LYS A 466 -0.62 12.88 -31.08
N LYS A 467 -1.95 12.99 -31.19
CA LYS A 467 -2.62 14.27 -31.44
C LYS A 467 -2.33 15.32 -30.35
N ARG A 468 -2.34 14.94 -29.06
CA ARG A 468 -1.94 15.86 -27.97
C ARG A 468 -0.47 16.26 -28.03
N ALA A 469 0.42 15.34 -28.38
CA ALA A 469 1.86 15.62 -28.49
C ALA A 469 2.17 16.52 -29.71
N GLU A 470 1.46 16.34 -30.83
CA GLU A 470 1.54 17.22 -31.99
C GLU A 470 0.95 18.60 -31.70
N ALA A 471 -0.21 18.68 -31.02
CA ALA A 471 -0.79 19.95 -30.60
C ALA A 471 0.14 20.71 -29.63
N ALA A 472 0.76 20.02 -28.68
CA ALA A 472 1.73 20.62 -27.76
C ALA A 472 3.02 21.07 -28.47
N ARG A 473 3.49 20.33 -29.49
CA ARG A 473 4.64 20.72 -30.33
C ARG A 473 4.31 21.92 -31.23
N ALA A 474 3.09 21.97 -31.78
CA ALA A 474 2.60 23.10 -32.57
C ALA A 474 2.45 24.36 -31.70
N GLN A 475 1.94 24.22 -30.47
CA GLN A 475 1.87 25.32 -29.48
C GLN A 475 3.26 25.80 -29.04
N ALA A 476 4.25 24.90 -28.93
CA ALA A 476 5.62 25.30 -28.63
C ALA A 476 6.32 26.00 -29.82
N ALA A 477 5.84 25.80 -31.05
CA ALA A 477 6.38 26.43 -32.26
C ALA A 477 5.74 27.81 -32.55
N VAL A 478 4.52 28.07 -32.06
CA VAL A 478 3.80 29.33 -32.26
C VAL A 478 3.69 30.07 -30.92
N GLY A 479 4.71 30.85 -30.58
CA GLY A 479 4.63 31.74 -29.42
C GLY A 479 3.63 32.89 -29.67
N GLY A 480 2.48 32.89 -29.00
CA GLY A 480 1.59 34.06 -28.96
C GLY A 480 0.08 33.79 -28.78
N ASP A 481 -0.38 34.00 -27.54
CA ASP A 481 -1.64 34.57 -27.02
C ASP A 481 -3.04 34.51 -27.70
N ASN A 482 -3.29 33.82 -28.82
CA ASN A 482 -4.63 33.81 -29.44
C ASN A 482 -5.19 32.41 -29.78
N ALA A 483 -5.30 31.50 -28.80
CA ALA A 483 -5.67 30.10 -29.06
C ALA A 483 -6.71 29.49 -28.10
N VAL A 484 -7.60 30.30 -27.49
CA VAL A 484 -8.67 29.76 -26.62
C VAL A 484 -9.90 29.30 -27.42
N ASN A 485 -10.14 29.84 -28.62
CA ASN A 485 -11.31 29.51 -29.42
C ASN A 485 -11.14 28.26 -30.31
N ASP A 486 -9.92 27.94 -30.77
CA ASP A 486 -9.69 26.82 -31.69
C ASP A 486 -9.60 25.45 -30.98
N LEU A 487 -9.41 25.46 -29.65
CA LEU A 487 -9.41 24.23 -28.85
C LEU A 487 -10.83 23.72 -28.58
N GLY A 488 -11.81 24.63 -28.48
CA GLY A 488 -13.21 24.30 -28.25
C GLY A 488 -13.84 23.59 -29.45
N THR A 489 -13.56 24.10 -30.66
CA THR A 489 -14.04 23.51 -31.93
C THR A 489 -13.41 22.14 -32.22
N ALA A 490 -12.12 21.95 -31.92
CA ALA A 490 -11.47 20.64 -32.07
C ALA A 490 -11.92 19.60 -31.03
N LEU A 491 -12.39 20.04 -29.85
CA LEU A 491 -12.99 19.17 -28.83
C LEU A 491 -14.42 18.78 -29.20
N GLU A 492 -15.21 19.70 -29.76
CA GLU A 492 -16.56 19.40 -30.28
C GLU A 492 -16.54 18.39 -31.43
N GLU A 493 -15.56 18.44 -32.34
CA GLU A 493 -15.44 17.44 -33.41
C GLU A 493 -15.05 16.03 -32.90
N VAL A 494 -14.35 15.94 -31.76
CA VAL A 494 -14.00 14.66 -31.13
C VAL A 494 -15.18 14.11 -30.31
N ASP A 495 -15.94 14.97 -29.64
CA ASP A 495 -17.18 14.58 -28.96
C ASP A 495 -18.27 14.17 -29.95
N LEU A 496 -18.34 14.78 -31.15
CA LEU A 496 -19.25 14.34 -32.22
C LEU A 496 -18.85 12.98 -32.83
N ALA A 497 -17.57 12.62 -32.81
CA ALA A 497 -17.09 11.32 -33.27
C ALA A 497 -17.27 10.20 -32.21
N LEU A 498 -17.37 10.55 -30.93
CA LEU A 498 -17.59 9.63 -29.81
C LEU A 498 -19.07 9.57 -29.35
N GLY A 499 -19.85 10.63 -29.59
CA GLY A 499 -21.23 10.83 -29.14
C GLY A 499 -22.28 10.47 -30.19
N GLY A 500 -22.08 9.37 -30.91
CA GLY A 500 -22.99 8.86 -31.93
C GLY A 500 -23.82 7.66 -31.49
N SER A 501 -24.39 7.66 -30.29
CA SER A 501 -25.55 6.81 -29.91
C SER A 501 -25.98 7.13 -28.47
N LEU A 502 -27.00 7.99 -28.34
CA LEU A 502 -27.90 8.00 -27.17
C LEU A 502 -28.73 6.72 -27.13
#